data_AF-A0A067D9Y9-F1
#
_entry.id   AF-A0A067D9Y9-F1
#
_cell.length_a   1.000
_cell.length_b   1.000
_cell.length_c   1.000
_cell.angle_alpha   90.00
_cell.angle_beta   90.00
_cell.angle_gamma   90.00
#
_symmetry.space_group_name_H-M   'P 1'
#
loop_
_entity.id
_entity.type
_entity.pdbx_description
1 polymer ?
#
loop_
_entity_poly.entity_id
_entity_poly.type
_entity_poly.pdbx_seq_one_letter_code
_entity_poly.pdbx_strand_id
1 'polypeptide(L)' 'EIPVELGNLAELQKLWLDNNSLTGTIPSSIFNLSSLSSLDLSDNSLT' A
#
# COMPACT_ATOMS: atom_id res chain seq x y z
N GLU A 1 0.60 -7.65 -7.30
CA GLU A 1 1.71 -6.74 -6.96
C GLU A 1 1.17 -5.34 -6.73
N ILE A 2 1.78 -4.60 -5.80
CA ILE A 2 1.40 -3.21 -5.49
C ILE A 2 2.29 -2.28 -6.34
N PRO A 3 1.72 -1.38 -7.16
CA PRO A 3 2.51 -0.48 -7.99
C PRO A 3 3.27 0.54 -7.15
N VAL A 4 4.53 0.79 -7.51
CA VAL A 4 5.41 1.74 -6.79
C VAL A 4 4.91 3.18 -6.88
N GLU A 5 4.15 3.48 -7.94
CA GLU A 5 3.55 4.79 -8.23
C GLU A 5 2.53 5.23 -7.19
N LEU A 6 1.99 4.32 -6.37
CA LEU A 6 1.12 4.69 -5.23
C LEU A 6 1.86 5.59 -4.23
N GLY A 7 3.18 5.48 -4.13
CA GLY A 7 4.01 6.35 -3.30
C GLY A 7 4.07 7.81 -3.76
N ASN A 8 3.56 8.13 -4.97
CA ASN A 8 3.49 9.51 -5.46
C ASN A 8 2.23 10.26 -5.00
N LEU A 9 1.29 9.56 -4.35
CA LEU A 9 0.03 10.14 -3.90
C LEU A 9 0.21 10.87 -2.56
N ALA A 10 0.87 12.04 -2.58
CA ALA A 10 1.25 12.79 -1.37
C ALA A 10 0.10 13.10 -0.39
N GLU A 11 -1.13 13.22 -0.91
CA GLU A 11 -2.34 13.49 -0.13
C GLU A 11 -3.13 12.23 0.26
N LEU A 12 -2.62 11.03 -0.04
CA LEU A 12 -3.31 9.78 0.26
C LEU A 12 -3.35 9.55 1.77
N GLN A 13 -4.56 9.55 2.33
CA GLN A 13 -4.77 9.39 3.78
C GLN A 13 -5.13 7.97 4.18
N LYS A 14 -5.77 7.21 3.29
CA LYS A 14 -6.27 5.85 3.57
C LYS A 14 -6.03 4.97 2.35
N LEU A 15 -5.46 3.80 2.57
CA LEU A 15 -5.28 2.77 1.54
C LEU A 15 -5.79 1.44 2.08
N TRP A 16 -6.83 0.91 1.45
CA TRP A 16 -7.41 -0.39 1.77
C TRP A 16 -7.27 -1.30 0.56
N LEU A 17 -6.46 -2.33 0.70
CA LEU A 17 -6.23 -3.38 -0.30
C LEU A 17 -6.44 -4.77 0.32
N ASP A 18 -7.10 -4.84 1.48
CA ASP A 18 -7.38 -6.07 2.19
C ASP A 18 -8.21 -7.06 1.35
N ASN A 19 -8.10 -8.34 1.67
CA ASN A 19 -8.86 -9.42 1.05
C ASN A 19 -8.72 -9.46 -0.49
N ASN A 20 -7.48 -9.47 -0.96
CA ASN A 20 -7.14 -9.59 -2.37
C ASN A 20 -6.13 -10.73 -2.59
N SER A 21 -5.82 -11.01 -3.86
CA SER A 21 -4.77 -11.96 -4.23
C SER A 21 -3.47 -11.25 -4.62
N LEU A 22 -3.14 -10.14 -3.96
CA LEU A 22 -1.89 -9.43 -4.24
C LEU A 22 -0.70 -10.27 -3.73
N THR A 23 0.31 -10.37 -4.59
CA THR A 23 1.58 -11.07 -4.35
C THR A 23 2.76 -10.11 -4.50
N GLY A 24 3.95 -10.54 -4.09
CA GLY A 24 5.19 -9.75 -4.19
C GLY A 24 5.46 -8.94 -2.93
N THR A 25 6.39 -7.99 -3.02
CA THR A 25 6.80 -7.17 -1.88
C THR A 25 5.98 -5.89 -1.76
N ILE A 26 5.89 -5.35 -0.54
CA ILE A 26 5.32 -4.03 -0.31
C ILE A 26 6.34 -2.97 -0.78
N PRO A 27 6.01 -2.09 -1.74
CA PRO A 27 6.91 -1.05 -2.19
C PRO A 27 7.27 -0.11 -1.03
N SER A 28 8.57 0.17 -0.86
CA SER A 28 9.03 1.08 0.20
C SER A 28 8.46 2.49 0.06
N SER A 29 8.05 2.87 -1.15
CA SER A 29 7.41 4.16 -1.45
C SER A 29 6.09 4.37 -0.71
N ILE A 30 5.37 3.31 -0.31
CA ILE A 30 4.16 3.42 0.54
C ILE A 30 4.50 3.98 1.92
N PHE A 31 5.66 3.64 2.47
CA PHE A 31 6.11 4.14 3.78
C PHE A 31 6.61 5.60 3.72
N ASN A 32 6.72 6.18 2.53
CA ASN A 32 7.07 7.60 2.35
C ASN A 32 5.83 8.51 2.28
N LEU A 33 4.62 7.96 2.31
CA LEU A 33 3.38 8.72 2.26
C LEU A 33 3.11 9.42 3.60
N SER A 34 3.53 10.68 3.73
CA SER A 34 3.43 11.44 4.98
C SER A 34 2.00 11.69 5.46
N SER A 35 1.03 11.70 4.55
CA SER A 35 -0.39 11.90 4.86
C SER A 35 -1.12 10.61 5.21
N LEU A 36 -0.48 9.44 5.02
CA LEU A 36 -1.12 8.14 5.19
C LEU A 36 -1.37 7.86 6.68
N SER A 37 -2.64 7.74 7.03
CA SER A 37 -3.13 7.55 8.40
C SER A 37 -3.76 6.18 8.62
N SER A 38 -4.11 5.47 7.55
CA SER A 38 -4.68 4.13 7.62
C SER A 38 -4.21 3.30 6.43
N LEU A 39 -3.69 2.12 6.73
CA LEU A 39 -3.21 1.16 5.75
C LEU A 39 -3.73 -0.22 6.15
N ASP A 40 -4.51 -0.84 5.26
CA ASP A 40 -4.91 -2.24 5.41
C ASP A 40 -4.46 -3.03 4.18
N LEU A 41 -3.57 -3.99 4.43
CA LEU A 41 -3.01 -4.92 3.44
C LEU A 41 -3.25 -6.38 3.86
N SER A 42 -4.11 -6.60 4.86
CA SER A 42 -4.40 -7.93 5.39
C SER A 42 -5.03 -8.84 4.33
N ASP A 43 -5.05 -10.14 4.58
CA ASP A 43 -5.67 -11.13 3.68
C ASP A 43 -5.17 -11.01 2.21
N ASN A 44 -3.84 -10.90 2.06
CA ASN A 44 -3.12 -10.98 0.80
C ASN A 44 -1.95 -11.97 0.91
N SER A 45 -1.25 -12.21 -0.20
CA SER A 45 -0.03 -13.04 -0.27
C SER A 45 1.23 -12.20 -0.44
N LEU A 46 1.30 -11.06 0.27
CA LEU A 46 2.42 -10.12 0.24
C LEU A 46 3.55 -10.57 1.18
N THR A 47 4.80 -10.26 0.83
CA THR A 47 6.03 -10.63 1.57
C THR A 47 6.83 -9.42 1.99
#